data_AF-A0A4Q3VN04-F1
#
_entry.id   AF-A0A4Q3VN04-F1
#
_cell.length_a   1.000
_cell.length_b   1.000
_cell.length_c   1.000
_cell.angle_alpha   90.00
_cell.angle_beta   90.00
_cell.angle_gamma   90.00
#
_symmetry.space_group_name_H-M   'P 1'
#
loop_
_entity.id
_entity.type
_entity.pdbx_description
1 polymer ?
#
loop_
_entity_poly.entity_id
_entity_poly.type
_entity_poly.pdbx_seq_one_letter_code
_entity_poly.pdbx_strand_id
1 'polypeptide(L)'
;MSTFDVLVVDDDRSFHWVFNQALKGTKKCGHISNCLSGNEVIEFLADYGREAASLPDIIFLDLNMPGINGWAFLQRFQILEKSFTKTIRVYVVSSSDNIEDRHYC
;
A
#
# COMPACT_ATOMS: atom_id res chain seq x y z
N MET A 1 10.55 -3.64 -20.95
CA MET A 1 10.86 -2.93 -19.69
C MET A 1 9.89 -3.45 -18.65
N SER A 2 10.35 -3.84 -17.47
CA SER A 2 9.46 -4.28 -16.38
C SER A 2 8.73 -3.08 -15.79
N THR A 3 7.42 -3.21 -15.64
CA THR A 3 6.55 -2.28 -14.90
C THR A 3 6.36 -2.78 -13.47
N PHE A 4 6.00 -1.88 -12.56
CA PHE A 4 5.68 -2.21 -11.17
C PHE A 4 4.20 -2.00 -10.91
N ASP A 5 3.59 -2.95 -10.21
CA ASP A 5 2.22 -2.86 -9.74
C ASP A 5 2.18 -2.19 -8.37
N VAL A 6 1.31 -1.19 -8.24
CA VAL A 6 1.26 -0.31 -7.08
C VAL A 6 -0.11 -0.43 -6.41
N LEU A 7 -0.09 -0.52 -5.08
CA LEU A 7 -1.28 -0.41 -4.24
C LEU A 7 -1.18 0.88 -3.42
N VAL A 8 -2.23 1.69 -3.44
CA VAL A 8 -2.35 2.92 -2.64
C VAL A 8 -3.42 2.71 -1.57
N VAL A 9 -3.06 2.96 -0.31
CA VAL A 9 -3.93 2.75 0.86
C VAL A 9 -4.05 4.08 1.59
N ASP A 10 -5.22 4.69 1.47
CA ASP A 10 -5.53 6.02 2.02
C ASP A 10 -7.05 6.16 2.04
N ASP A 11 -7.64 6.79 3.06
CA ASP A 11 -9.10 6.94 3.16
C ASP A 11 -9.64 8.10 2.31
N ASP A 12 -8.77 8.97 1.78
CA ASP A 12 -9.13 10.09 0.90
C ASP A 12 -9.08 9.71 -0.59
N ARG A 13 -10.27 9.62 -1.20
CA ARG A 13 -10.44 9.41 -2.64
C ARG A 13 -9.80 10.50 -3.50
N SER A 14 -9.71 11.72 -2.99
CA SER A 14 -9.07 12.86 -3.66
C SER A 14 -7.57 12.63 -3.76
N PHE A 15 -6.96 12.14 -2.68
CA PHE A 15 -5.56 11.72 -2.67
C PHE A 15 -5.31 10.63 -3.70
N HIS A 16 -6.13 9.56 -3.72
CA HIS A 16 -6.01 8.50 -4.74
C HIS A 16 -6.05 9.07 -6.15
N TRP A 17 -6.95 10.00 -6.44
CA TRP A 17 -7.04 10.60 -7.77
C TRP A 17 -5.75 11.33 -8.14
N VAL A 18 -5.26 12.23 -7.29
CA VAL A 18 -4.01 12.98 -7.53
C VAL A 18 -2.82 12.04 -7.68
N PHE A 19 -2.69 11.06 -6.78
CA PHE A 19 -1.59 10.11 -6.76
C PHE A 19 -1.57 9.23 -8.02
N ASN A 20 -2.73 8.75 -8.46
CA ASN A 20 -2.87 7.96 -9.67
C ASN A 20 -2.48 8.76 -10.91
N GLN A 21 -2.81 10.04 -10.97
CA GLN A 21 -2.38 10.91 -12.07
C GLN A 21 -0.86 11.11 -12.08
N ALA A 22 -0.24 11.26 -10.90
CA ALA A 22 1.22 11.33 -10.78
C ALA A 22 1.90 10.02 -11.22
N LEU A 23 1.40 8.87 -10.79
CA LEU A 23 1.93 7.55 -11.14
C LEU A 23 1.80 7.22 -12.63
N LYS A 24 0.66 7.57 -13.26
CA LYS A 24 0.46 7.41 -14.72
C LYS A 24 1.44 8.23 -15.55
N GLY A 25 1.93 9.36 -15.02
CA GLY A 25 2.99 10.14 -15.62
C GLY A 25 4.34 9.39 -15.66
N THR A 26 4.50 8.35 -14.86
CA THR A 26 5.71 7.51 -14.86
C THR A 26 5.59 6.42 -15.92
N LYS A 27 6.63 6.24 -16.75
CA LYS A 27 6.69 5.16 -17.75
C LYS A 27 6.95 3.76 -17.15
N LYS A 28 6.80 3.61 -15.83
CA LYS A 28 7.19 2.40 -15.08
C LYS A 28 6.08 1.82 -14.21
N CYS A 29 4.93 2.48 -14.12
CA CYS A 29 3.78 1.95 -13.39
C CYS A 29 2.95 1.03 -14.31
N GLY A 30 2.67 -0.19 -13.85
CA GLY A 30 1.84 -1.17 -14.53
C GLY A 30 0.38 -1.00 -14.14
N HIS A 31 -0.06 -1.78 -13.15
CA HIS A 31 -1.37 -1.66 -12.54
C HIS A 31 -1.35 -0.75 -11.31
N ILE A 32 -2.43 -0.01 -11.07
CA ILE A 32 -2.62 0.77 -9.84
C ILE A 32 -3.94 0.36 -9.20
N SER A 33 -3.85 -0.19 -7.99
CA SER A 33 -4.99 -0.51 -7.14
C SER A 33 -5.11 0.53 -6.02
N ASN A 34 -6.33 0.81 -5.57
CA ASN A 34 -6.58 1.69 -4.44
C ASN A 34 -7.46 0.99 -3.41
N CYS A 35 -7.17 1.18 -2.13
CA CYS A 35 -7.98 0.73 -1.00
C CYS A 35 -8.26 1.93 -0.09
N LEU A 36 -9.51 2.01 0.37
CA LEU A 36 -9.97 3.09 1.26
C LEU A 36 -9.86 2.73 2.74
N SER A 37 -9.48 1.50 3.05
CA SER A 37 -9.29 1.06 4.43
C SER A 37 -8.26 -0.06 4.55
N GLY A 38 -7.63 -0.16 5.72
CA GLY A 38 -6.68 -1.25 6.00
C GLY A 38 -7.33 -2.65 6.01
N ASN A 39 -8.64 -2.78 6.23
CA ASN A 39 -9.33 -4.08 6.12
C ASN A 39 -9.41 -4.56 4.68
N GLU A 40 -9.81 -3.67 3.74
CA GLU A 40 -9.83 -3.98 2.31
C GLU A 40 -8.47 -4.47 1.83
N VAL A 41 -7.39 -3.89 2.35
CA VAL A 41 -6.02 -4.31 2.02
C VAL A 41 -5.71 -5.71 2.53
N ILE A 42 -6.12 -6.05 3.75
CA ILE A 42 -5.85 -7.38 4.31
C ILE A 42 -6.61 -8.44 3.54
N GLU A 43 -7.88 -8.19 3.20
CA GLU A 43 -8.67 -9.08 2.34
C GLU A 43 -8.00 -9.21 0.96
N PHE A 44 -7.61 -8.08 0.36
CA PHE A 44 -6.87 -8.04 -0.89
C PHE A 44 -5.51 -8.75 -0.84
N LEU A 45 -4.83 -8.82 0.29
CA LEU A 45 -3.55 -9.54 0.39
C LEU A 45 -3.75 -11.02 0.77
N ALA A 46 -4.79 -11.34 1.53
CA ALA A 46 -5.11 -12.70 1.95
C ALA A 46 -5.62 -13.57 0.80
N ASP A 47 -6.48 -13.01 -0.06
CA ASP A 47 -7.05 -13.73 -1.20
C ASP A 47 -6.00 -14.01 -2.29
N TYR A 48 -4.97 -13.16 -2.39
CA TYR A 48 -4.01 -13.17 -3.49
C TYR A 48 -2.58 -13.61 -3.09
N GLY A 49 -2.30 -13.81 -1.80
CA GLY A 49 -0.99 -14.19 -1.27
C GLY A 49 -0.38 -15.48 -1.82
N ARG A 50 -1.14 -16.28 -2.58
CA ARG A 50 -0.67 -17.53 -3.19
C ARG A 50 -0.10 -17.36 -4.60
N GLU A 51 -0.41 -16.29 -5.31
CA GLU A 51 0.05 -16.06 -6.69
C GLU A 51 0.88 -14.77 -6.79
N ALA A 52 2.15 -14.90 -7.19
CA ALA A 52 3.09 -13.77 -7.27
C ALA A 52 2.62 -12.64 -8.20
N ALA A 53 1.88 -12.98 -9.25
CA ALA A 53 1.34 -12.04 -10.24
C ALA A 53 0.22 -11.16 -9.68
N SER A 54 -0.37 -11.56 -8.55
CA SER A 54 -1.50 -10.87 -7.94
C SER A 54 -1.11 -9.96 -6.77
N LEU A 55 0.16 -10.04 -6.35
CA LEU A 55 0.70 -9.19 -5.30
C LEU A 55 1.24 -7.88 -5.90
N PRO A 56 1.07 -6.73 -5.24
CA PRO A 56 1.72 -5.50 -5.65
C PRO A 56 3.24 -5.60 -5.47
N ASP A 57 4.00 -4.80 -6.22
CA ASP A 57 5.43 -4.60 -5.96
C ASP A 57 5.66 -3.56 -4.87
N ILE A 58 4.77 -2.56 -4.82
CA ILE A 58 4.87 -1.40 -3.94
C ILE A 58 3.51 -1.11 -3.30
N ILE A 59 3.50 -0.86 -1.99
CA ILE A 59 2.37 -0.33 -1.24
C ILE A 59 2.74 1.08 -0.77
N PHE A 60 1.90 2.07 -1.11
CA PHE A 60 1.92 3.38 -0.46
C PHE A 60 0.83 3.40 0.60
N LEU A 61 1.20 3.66 1.85
CA LEU A 61 0.32 3.54 3.00
C LEU A 61 0.24 4.87 3.74
N ASP A 62 -0.96 5.42 3.89
CA ASP A 62 -1.22 6.43 4.92
C ASP A 62 -1.36 5.77 6.30
N LEU A 63 -0.77 6.42 7.31
CA LEU A 63 -0.89 5.97 8.70
C LEU A 63 -2.12 6.54 9.40
N ASN A 64 -2.58 7.73 8.98
CA ASN A 64 -3.58 8.53 9.68
C ASN A 64 -5.01 8.31 9.16
N MET A 65 -5.36 7.05 8.85
CA MET A 65 -6.72 6.70 8.42
C MET A 65 -7.69 6.58 9.60
N PRO A 66 -8.91 7.14 9.51
CA PRO A 66 -10.01 6.89 10.46
C PRO A 66 -10.42 5.41 10.47
N GLY A 67 -10.62 4.85 11.66
CA GLY A 67 -11.16 3.50 11.85
C GLY A 67 -10.09 2.41 11.92
N ILE A 68 -9.35 2.16 10.84
CA ILE A 68 -8.23 1.20 10.84
C ILE A 68 -6.92 1.92 10.71
N ASN A 69 -6.22 1.93 11.82
CA ASN A 69 -4.92 2.55 11.96
C ASN A 69 -3.93 1.89 10.99
N GLY A 70 -3.21 2.66 10.16
CA GLY A 70 -2.20 2.10 9.25
C GLY A 70 -1.14 1.26 9.99
N TRP A 71 -0.93 1.56 11.27
CA TRP A 71 -0.18 0.75 12.23
C TRP A 71 -0.68 -0.70 12.38
N ALA A 72 -2.00 -0.90 12.49
CA ALA A 72 -2.59 -2.23 12.61
C ALA A 72 -2.44 -3.02 11.31
N PHE A 73 -2.49 -2.35 10.16
CA PHE A 73 -2.15 -2.96 8.88
C PHE A 73 -0.69 -3.45 8.87
N LEU A 74 0.28 -2.61 9.27
CA LEU A 74 1.70 -2.99 9.29
C LEU A 74 1.96 -4.24 10.16
N GLN A 75 1.34 -4.33 11.34
CA GLN A 75 1.47 -5.49 12.21
C GLN A 75 0.95 -6.79 11.56
N ARG A 76 -0.21 -6.72 10.89
CA ARG A 76 -0.79 -7.88 10.19
C ARG A 76 -0.01 -8.22 8.94
N PHE A 77 0.46 -7.20 8.21
CA PHE A 77 1.29 -7.35 7.03
C PHE A 77 2.58 -8.11 7.34
N GLN A 78 3.27 -7.80 8.45
CA GLN A 78 4.48 -8.53 8.89
C GLN A 78 4.27 -10.03 9.11
N ILE A 79 3.03 -10.44 9.42
CA ILE A 79 2.67 -11.85 9.58
C ILE A 79 2.39 -12.46 8.21
N LEU A 80 1.61 -11.77 7.37
CA LEU A 80 1.20 -12.23 6.05
C LEU A 80 2.38 -12.32 5.06
N GLU A 81 3.29 -11.36 5.10
CA GLU A 81 4.40 -11.25 4.13
C GLU A 81 5.32 -12.47 4.14
N LYS A 82 5.39 -13.17 5.28
CA LYS A 82 6.16 -14.43 5.42
C LYS A 82 5.65 -15.56 4.52
N SER A 83 4.39 -15.47 4.09
CA SER A 83 3.77 -16.45 3.19
C SER A 83 3.81 -16.04 1.72
N PHE A 84 4.24 -14.81 1.42
CA PHE A 84 4.24 -14.30 0.06
C PHE A 84 5.40 -14.87 -0.75
N THR A 85 5.12 -15.10 -2.03
CA THR A 85 6.11 -15.57 -3.00
C THR A 85 6.97 -14.43 -3.59
N LYS A 86 6.64 -13.18 -3.24
CA LYS A 86 7.29 -11.96 -3.70
C LYS A 86 7.48 -10.99 -2.54
N THR A 87 8.63 -10.31 -2.49
CA THR A 87 8.86 -9.19 -1.56
C THR A 87 8.10 -7.96 -2.03
N ILE A 88 7.32 -7.36 -1.13
CA ILE A 88 6.56 -6.14 -1.38
C ILE A 88 7.22 -5.00 -0.60
N ARG A 89 7.44 -3.86 -1.24
CA ARG A 89 7.98 -2.67 -0.56
C ARG A 89 6.84 -1.81 -0.03
N VAL A 90 6.85 -1.50 1.26
CA VAL A 90 5.87 -0.59 1.86
C VAL A 90 6.53 0.76 2.09
N TYR A 91 5.94 1.83 1.55
CA TYR A 91 6.31 3.21 1.80
C TYR A 91 5.18 3.88 2.57
N VAL A 92 5.50 4.38 3.75
CA VAL A 92 4.59 5.22 4.51
C VAL A 92 4.52 6.61 3.86
N VAL A 93 3.31 7.10 3.66
CA VAL A 93 3.01 8.44 3.19
C VAL A 93 2.34 9.17 4.35
N SER A 94 2.85 10.35 4.70
CA SER A 94 2.26 11.20 5.73
C SER A 94 2.26 12.63 5.23
N SER A 95 1.17 13.35 5.49
CA SER A 95 1.06 14.79 5.23
C SER A 95 1.63 15.66 6.35
N SER A 96 2.23 15.05 7.38
CA SER A 96 2.73 15.73 8.57
C SER A 96 4.19 15.36 8.88
N ASP A 97 4.94 16.30 9.47
CA ASP A 97 6.28 16.06 10.03
C ASP A 97 6.20 15.39 11.42
N ASN A 98 5.18 14.57 11.68
CA ASN A 98 4.98 13.98 12.99
C ASN A 98 6.14 13.02 13.32
N ILE A 99 6.78 13.25 14.48
CA ILE A 99 7.97 12.51 14.91
C ILE A 99 7.66 11.02 15.12
N GLU A 100 6.43 10.68 15.50
CA GLU A 100 5.99 9.29 15.68
C GLU A 100 6.04 8.49 14.37
N ASP A 101 5.85 9.13 13.21
CA ASP A 101 5.93 8.49 11.89
C ASP A 101 7.36 7.99 11.59
N ARG A 102 8.38 8.62 12.18
CA ARG A 102 9.81 8.28 11.95
C ARG A 102 10.29 7.07 12.73
N HIS A 103 9.59 6.65 13.79
CA HIS A 103 10.06 5.56 14.65
C HIS A 103 9.86 4.16 14.06
N TYR A 104 9.15 4.05 12.94
CA TYR A 104 8.80 2.78 12.30
C TYR A 104 9.12 2.72 10.80
N CYS A 105 9.78 3.75 10.26
CA CYS A 105 10.37 3.74 8.93
C CYS A 105 11.74 3.06 8.94
#